data_AF-A0A7S0U066-F1
#
_entry.id   AF-A0A7S0U066-F1
#
_cell.length_a   1.000
_cell.length_b   1.000
_cell.length_c   1.000
_cell.angle_alpha   90.00
_cell.angle_beta   90.00
_cell.angle_gamma   90.00
#
_symmetry.space_group_name_H-M   'P 1'
#
loop_
_entity.id
_entity.type
_entity.pdbx_description
1 polymer ?
#
loop_
_entity_poly.entity_id
_entity_poly.type
_entity_poly.pdbx_seq_one_letter_code
_entity_poly.pdbx_strand_id
1 'polypeptide(L)'
;RHNFVWKAAGTVRIHRKGSYQFCTRSDDGSKLWVRGRRVVNNDGLHGPRTRCGRVTLRRGQYVVKATGFQRGGGAYFSISYSGPDTGGYKKKLRSRKPPPFRRQRRWASSRG
;
A
#
# COMPACT_ATOMS: atom_id res chain seq x y z
N ARG A 1 28.71 -6.51 2.48
CA ARG A 1 27.58 -5.98 3.30
C ARG A 1 26.49 -5.52 2.35
N HIS A 2 25.23 -5.87 2.59
CA HIS A 2 24.10 -5.48 1.74
C HIS A 2 23.24 -4.46 2.48
N ASN A 3 23.11 -3.27 1.92
CA ASN A 3 22.23 -2.22 2.43
C ASN A 3 21.25 -1.88 1.32
N PHE A 4 19.96 -1.90 1.63
CA PHE A 4 18.91 -1.62 0.67
C PHE A 4 18.01 -0.50 1.18
N VAL A 5 17.46 0.26 0.25
CA VAL A 5 16.33 1.15 0.50
C VAL A 5 15.25 0.85 -0.52
N TRP A 6 13.99 1.02 -0.13
CA TRP A 6 12.88 0.87 -1.06
C TRP A 6 11.84 1.96 -0.86
N LYS A 7 11.16 2.25 -1.96
CA LYS A 7 9.96 3.08 -1.99
C LYS A 7 8.93 2.39 -2.89
N ALA A 8 7.75 2.13 -2.32
CA ALA A 8 6.62 1.58 -3.05
C ALA A 8 5.48 2.61 -3.03
N ALA A 9 4.81 2.79 -4.17
CA ALA A 9 3.64 3.64 -4.28
C ALA A 9 2.58 2.96 -5.16
N GLY A 10 1.32 3.19 -4.82
CA GLY A 10 0.18 2.68 -5.59
C GLY A 10 -1.13 3.20 -5.04
N THR A 11 -2.23 2.59 -5.48
CA THR A 11 -3.56 2.92 -4.97
C THR A 11 -4.28 1.69 -4.45
N VAL A 12 -5.02 1.86 -3.36
CA VAL A 12 -6.00 0.89 -2.88
C VAL A 12 -7.41 1.43 -3.16
N ARG A 13 -8.28 0.60 -3.73
CA ARG A 13 -9.70 0.94 -3.88
C ARG A 13 -10.47 0.36 -2.70
N ILE A 14 -11.25 1.21 -2.05
CA ILE A 14 -12.11 0.90 -0.93
C ILE A 14 -13.56 0.93 -1.41
N HIS A 15 -14.28 -0.18 -1.20
CA HIS A 15 -15.67 -0.35 -1.64
C HIS A 15 -16.67 -0.13 -0.51
N ARG A 16 -16.33 -0.55 0.72
CA ARG A 16 -17.15 -0.44 1.91
C ARG A 16 -16.51 0.51 2.92
N LYS A 17 -17.29 1.46 3.43
CA LYS A 17 -16.84 2.37 4.49
C LYS A 17 -16.52 1.59 5.77
N GLY A 18 -15.52 2.02 6.53
CA GLY A 18 -15.24 1.49 7.87
C GLY A 18 -13.78 1.59 8.28
N SER A 19 -13.44 0.92 9.38
CA SER A 19 -12.08 0.86 9.92
C SER A 19 -11.24 -0.19 9.19
N TYR A 20 -10.10 0.24 8.67
CA TYR A 20 -9.13 -0.61 8.01
C TYR A 20 -7.85 -0.68 8.84
N GLN A 21 -7.34 -1.88 9.06
CA GLN A 21 -6.01 -2.09 9.63
C GLN A 21 -5.02 -2.32 8.49
N PHE A 22 -3.97 -1.53 8.45
CA PHE A 22 -2.82 -1.76 7.58
C PHE A 22 -1.63 -2.24 8.42
N CYS A 23 -0.83 -3.14 7.87
CA CYS A 23 0.39 -3.62 8.51
C CYS A 23 1.56 -3.65 7.53
N THR A 24 2.75 -3.38 8.04
CA THR A 24 4.02 -3.71 7.37
C THR A 24 4.70 -4.84 8.12
N ARG A 25 5.34 -5.76 7.39
CA ARG A 25 6.33 -6.69 7.94
C ARG A 25 7.66 -6.40 7.25
N SER A 26 8.69 -6.05 8.02
CA SER A 26 9.99 -5.67 7.48
C SER A 26 11.17 -6.12 8.34
N ASP A 27 12.33 -6.22 7.68
CA ASP A 27 13.67 -6.44 8.23
C ASP A 27 14.63 -5.61 7.36
N ASP A 28 15.15 -4.46 7.80
CA ASP A 28 14.89 -3.66 9.01
C ASP A 28 13.61 -2.80 8.87
N GLY A 29 13.74 -1.47 8.90
CA GLY A 29 12.66 -0.53 9.18
C GLY A 29 11.76 -0.24 7.98
N SER A 30 10.50 0.12 8.27
CA SER A 30 9.57 0.62 7.26
C SER A 30 8.53 1.60 7.81
N LYS A 31 7.97 2.43 6.93
CA LYS A 31 6.85 3.34 7.20
C LYS A 31 5.81 3.20 6.10
N LEU A 32 4.53 3.35 6.47
CA LEU A 32 3.40 3.29 5.53
C LEU A 32 2.50 4.51 5.71
N TRP A 33 2.13 5.12 4.60
CA TRP A 33 1.18 6.22 4.51
C TRP A 33 -0.03 5.84 3.68
N VAL A 34 -1.21 6.26 4.13
CA VAL A 34 -2.48 6.15 3.40
C VAL A 34 -3.09 7.54 3.34
N ARG A 35 -3.42 8.03 2.14
CA ARG A 35 -3.92 9.41 1.93
C ARG A 35 -2.97 10.47 2.53
N GLY A 36 -1.66 10.27 2.38
CA GLY A 36 -0.63 11.17 2.89
C GLY A 36 -0.40 11.13 4.40
N ARG A 37 -1.25 10.46 5.18
CA ARG A 37 -1.09 10.32 6.64
C ARG A 37 -0.34 9.03 6.97
N ARG A 38 0.65 9.11 7.86
CA ARG A 38 1.39 7.92 8.33
C ARG A 38 0.46 7.04 9.16
N VAL A 39 0.24 5.81 8.70
CA VAL A 39 -0.62 4.83 9.39
C VAL A 39 0.23 3.80 10.13
N VAL A 40 1.38 3.41 9.58
CA VAL A 40 2.29 2.45 10.23
C VAL A 40 3.67 3.08 10.38
N ASN A 41 4.24 2.97 11.58
CA ASN A 41 5.63 3.27 11.86
C ASN A 41 6.29 1.98 12.38
N ASN A 42 7.08 1.32 11.54
CA ASN A 42 7.89 0.15 11.86
C ASN A 42 9.37 0.50 11.69
N ASP A 43 9.79 1.70 12.11
CA ASP A 43 11.15 2.20 11.90
C ASP A 43 12.15 1.58 12.90
N GLY A 44 13.43 1.85 12.66
CA GLY A 44 14.57 1.39 13.47
C GLY A 44 15.20 0.08 12.99
N LEU A 45 16.33 -0.26 13.60
CA LEU A 45 17.02 -1.53 13.36
C LEU A 45 16.28 -2.64 14.11
N HIS A 46 15.93 -3.70 13.40
CA HIS A 46 15.28 -4.87 13.95
C HIS A 46 15.23 -6.01 12.92
N GLY A 47 15.30 -7.25 13.41
CA GLY A 47 14.94 -8.41 12.59
C GLY A 47 13.46 -8.40 12.13
N PRO A 48 12.98 -9.49 11.50
CA PRO A 48 11.65 -9.52 10.89
C PRO A 48 10.51 -9.22 11.88
N ARG A 49 9.92 -8.03 11.78
CA ARG A 49 8.85 -7.57 12.67
C ARG A 49 7.64 -7.08 11.91
N THR A 50 6.45 -7.34 12.46
CA THR A 50 5.19 -6.76 11.96
C THR A 50 4.73 -5.62 12.85
N ARG A 51 4.37 -4.48 12.25
CA ARG A 51 3.62 -3.40 12.93
C ARG A 51 2.37 -3.06 12.14
N CYS A 52 1.34 -2.62 12.84
CA CYS A 52 0.05 -2.29 12.27
C CYS A 52 -0.46 -0.94 12.77
N GLY A 53 -1.35 -0.34 12.00
CA GLY A 53 -2.10 0.86 12.38
C GLY A 53 -3.46 0.88 11.71
N ARG A 54 -4.39 1.65 12.27
CA ARG A 54 -5.77 1.73 11.80
C ARG A 54 -6.09 3.09 11.20
N VAL A 55 -6.96 3.09 10.19
CA VAL A 55 -7.52 4.29 9.58
C VAL A 55 -8.95 4.03 9.14
N THR A 56 -9.86 4.97 9.41
CA THR A 56 -11.22 4.90 8.90
C THR A 56 -11.28 5.47 7.49
N LEU A 57 -11.80 4.71 6.54
CA LEU A 57 -11.89 5.07 5.13
C LEU A 57 -13.35 5.05 4.66
N ARG A 58 -13.67 5.96 3.73
CA ARG A 58 -14.94 5.94 2.98
C ARG A 58 -14.72 5.16 1.69
N ARG A 59 -15.80 4.88 0.95
CA ARG A 59 -15.68 4.36 -0.42
C ARG A 59 -14.88 5.35 -1.27
N GLY A 60 -13.88 4.86 -2.00
CA GLY A 60 -12.99 5.71 -2.81
C GLY A 60 -11.69 5.04 -3.19
N GLN A 61 -10.81 5.78 -3.86
CA GLN A 61 -9.45 5.33 -4.19
C GLN A 61 -8.45 6.14 -3.38
N TYR A 62 -7.53 5.46 -2.70
CA TYR A 62 -6.54 6.10 -1.83
C TYR A 62 -5.13 5.75 -2.28
N VAL A 63 -4.28 6.77 -2.35
CA VAL A 63 -2.84 6.58 -2.53
C VAL A 63 -2.25 5.94 -1.28
N VAL A 64 -1.47 4.89 -1.50
CA VAL A 64 -0.66 4.21 -0.49
C VAL A 64 0.80 4.38 -0.87
N LYS A 65 1.62 4.79 0.09
CA LYS A 65 3.08 4.92 -0.07
C LYS A 65 3.76 4.18 1.06
N ALA A 66 4.84 3.47 0.77
CA ALA A 66 5.68 2.89 1.79
C ALA A 66 7.15 3.17 1.49
N THR A 67 7.93 3.33 2.55
CA THR A 67 9.39 3.40 2.48
C THR A 67 9.96 2.40 3.47
N GLY A 68 11.19 1.98 3.26
CA GLY A 68 11.92 1.19 4.24
C GLY A 68 13.36 0.98 3.83
N PHE A 69 14.09 0.29 4.70
CA PHE A 69 15.49 0.01 4.53
C PHE A 69 15.85 -1.34 5.16
N GLN A 70 16.97 -1.91 4.70
CA GLN A 70 17.63 -3.03 5.34
C GLN A 70 19.11 -2.71 5.53
N ARG A 71 19.66 -2.95 6.72
CA ARG A 71 21.08 -2.81 7.03
C ARG A 71 21.67 -4.17 7.43
N GLY A 72 22.25 -4.85 6.45
CA GLY A 72 22.87 -6.17 6.64
C GLY A 72 21.87 -7.32 6.53
N GLY A 73 22.37 -8.56 6.56
CA GLY A 73 21.51 -9.76 6.50
C GLY A 73 20.65 -9.85 5.22
N GLY A 74 19.47 -10.44 5.36
CA GLY A 74 18.50 -10.65 4.28
C GLY A 74 17.35 -9.64 4.34
N ALA A 75 16.94 -9.08 3.20
CA ALA A 75 15.86 -8.09 3.16
C ALA A 75 14.48 -8.74 3.08
N TYR A 76 13.54 -8.30 3.92
CA TYR A 76 12.13 -8.68 3.81
C TYR A 76 11.24 -7.44 3.87
N PHE A 77 10.25 -7.35 2.97
CA PHE A 77 9.24 -6.31 3.03
C PHE A 77 7.90 -6.79 2.49
N SER A 78 6.82 -6.55 3.23
CA SER A 78 5.46 -6.73 2.72
C SER A 78 4.46 -5.81 3.38
N ILE A 79 3.40 -5.47 2.64
CA ILE A 79 2.25 -4.70 3.13
C ILE A 79 1.02 -5.61 3.11
N SER A 80 0.19 -5.52 4.15
CA SER A 80 -1.11 -6.19 4.21
C SER A 80 -2.17 -5.24 4.76
N TYR A 81 -3.44 -5.54 4.48
CA TYR A 81 -4.57 -4.83 5.04
C TYR A 81 -5.72 -5.78 5.40
N SER A 82 -6.56 -5.37 6.33
CA SER A 82 -7.84 -6.00 6.65
C SER A 82 -8.90 -4.94 6.94
N GLY A 83 -10.16 -5.27 6.70
CA GLY A 83 -11.30 -4.40 6.97
C GLY A 83 -12.58 -4.90 6.31
N PRO A 84 -13.61 -4.04 6.18
CA PRO A 84 -14.89 -4.38 5.58
C PRO A 84 -14.80 -5.02 4.19
N ASP A 85 -13.88 -4.56 3.33
CA ASP A 85 -13.66 -5.13 1.98
C ASP A 85 -13.01 -6.52 1.99
N THR A 86 -12.37 -6.90 3.08
CA THR A 86 -11.71 -8.20 3.20
C THR A 86 -12.50 -9.16 4.09
N GLY A 87 -13.68 -8.77 4.59
CA GLY A 87 -14.40 -9.53 5.60
C GLY A 87 -13.63 -9.68 6.92
N GLY A 88 -12.74 -8.74 7.23
CA GLY A 88 -11.86 -8.80 8.40
C GLY A 88 -10.60 -9.65 8.21
N TYR A 89 -10.50 -10.46 7.15
CA TYR A 89 -9.31 -11.28 6.89
C TYR A 89 -8.12 -10.45 6.42
N LYS A 90 -6.91 -10.80 6.87
CA LYS A 90 -5.67 -10.16 6.44
C LYS A 90 -5.33 -10.56 5.00
N LYS A 91 -5.24 -9.58 4.10
CA LYS A 91 -4.83 -9.79 2.70
C LYS A 91 -3.56 -9.00 2.38
N LYS A 92 -2.64 -9.60 1.63
CA LYS A 92 -1.45 -8.89 1.11
C LYS A 92 -1.92 -7.79 0.16
N LEU A 93 -1.37 -6.58 0.33
CA LEU A 93 -1.63 -5.47 -0.58
C LEU A 93 -0.75 -5.67 -1.83
N ARG A 94 -1.29 -6.39 -2.81
CA ARG A 94 -0.61 -6.70 -4.06
C ARG A 94 -0.80 -5.56 -5.05
N SER A 95 0.28 -5.15 -5.72
CA SER A 95 0.15 -4.34 -6.93
C SER A 95 -0.58 -5.16 -7.98
N ARG A 96 -1.71 -4.66 -8.50
CA ARG A 96 -2.32 -5.22 -9.72
C ARG A 96 -1.76 -4.43 -10.90
N LYS A 97 -1.55 -5.10 -12.04
CA LYS A 97 -1.28 -4.39 -13.30
C LYS A 97 -2.36 -3.31 -13.47
N PRO A 98 -2.00 -2.05 -13.79
CA PRO A 98 -3.01 -1.07 -14.14
C PRO A 98 -3.86 -1.63 -15.29
N PRO A 99 -5.18 -1.37 -15.33
CA PRO A 99 -5.98 -1.73 -16.49
C PRO A 99 -5.32 -1.13 -17.75
N PRO A 100 -5.31 -1.84 -18.88
CA PRO A 100 -4.73 -1.30 -20.11
C PRO A 100 -5.37 0.06 -20.40
N PHE A 101 -4.54 1.02 -20.84
CA PHE A 101 -4.97 2.37 -21.13
C PHE A 101 -6.07 2.30 -22.20
N ARG A 102 -7.33 2.50 -21.82
CA ARG A 102 -8.45 2.54 -22.76
C ARG A 102 -8.36 3.91 -23.45
N ARG A 103 -7.80 3.96 -24.66
CA ARG A 103 -7.85 5.17 -25.51
C ARG A 103 -9.30 5.63 -25.56
N GLN A 104 -9.58 6.84 -25.08
CA GLN A 104 -10.88 7.47 -25.27
C GLN A 104 -11.09 7.61 -26.78
N ARG A 105 -12.20 7.06 -27.29
CA ARG A 105 -12.61 7.26 -28.68
C ARG A 105 -12.82 8.76 -28.89
N ARG A 106 -12.04 9.36 -29.79
CA ARG A 106 -12.28 10.74 -30.25
C ARG A 106 -13.64 10.75 -30.95
N TRP A 107 -14.48 11.72 -30.59
CA TRP A 107 -15.68 12.05 -31.34
C TRP A 107 -15.25 12.55 -32.72
N ALA A 108 -15.65 11.86 -33.79
CA ALA A 108 -15.64 12.44 -35.12
C ALA A 108 -16.93 13.25 -35.25
N SER A 109 -16.81 14.57 -35.27
CA SER A 109 -17.92 15.46 -35.64
C SER A 109 -18.23 15.23 -37.12
N SER A 110 -19.44 14.76 -37.41
CA SER A 110 -20.03 14.86 -38.74
C SER A 110 -20.27 16.33 -39.08
N ARG A 111 -19.59 16.80 -40.12
CA ARG A 111 -20.04 17.88 -41.03
C ARG A 111 -20.03 17.18 -42.39
N GLY A 112 -21.15 17.05 -43.09
CA GLY A 112 -21.97 18.13 -43.60
C GLY A 112 -21.74 18.11 -45.10
#